data_AF-A0A2D6XBG2-F1
#
_entry.id   AF-A0A2D6XBG2-F1
#
_cell.length_a   1.000
_cell.length_b   1.000
_cell.length_c   1.000
_cell.angle_alpha   90.00
_cell.angle_beta   90.00
_cell.angle_gamma   90.00
#
_symmetry.space_group_name_H-M   'P 1'
#
loop_
_entity.id
_entity.type
_entity.pdbx_description
1 polymer ?
#
loop_
_entity_poly.entity_id
_entity_poly.type
_entity_poly.pdbx_seq_one_letter_code
_entity_poly.pdbx_strand_id
1 'polypeptide(L)'
;MAAPSVTYTFSNSTTADATEVNQNFTDIINALTDGTEDLTISALTCNGAVSFNGNVTLGNATGDDITLTGRIASNLDPKTAANNTIGDATQTWRALYLDNGATDGGAVYFDASSTKFLKANAAGTDLSMGGFTHLDLVVGHSIKHFGRYLEAKSANYTITDTDGVSVINMTTGASDRTVTLPTASANTYRIITLKKVDSGAGRALLAEEGTDAIDGFSTIVVPLRYDYVTVQSNGTTWHIIDRKAFSAWTTYTPGTNGLGTIGSVAIEYRRNGNSLDIRGYFTTGIITAAEARMDTPLSTTLGGNSGITSTTVCGSWYRNQVLTTANVHTVLATRGDTYVNFSRNDGSTNQLTPQNGNAVFGNSERTVFFIRAVPIQEWTDVA
;
A
#
# COMPACT_ATOMS: atom_id res chain seq x y z
N MET A 1 66.71 -4.22 22.80
CA MET A 1 67.95 -5.02 22.66
C MET A 1 69.14 -4.10 22.80
N ALA A 2 70.37 -4.61 22.82
CA ALA A 2 71.53 -3.74 22.79
C ALA A 2 71.67 -3.13 21.37
N ALA A 3 72.58 -2.17 21.22
CA ALA A 3 72.90 -1.61 19.92
C ALA A 3 74.07 -2.39 19.31
N PRO A 4 74.17 -2.49 17.96
CA PRO A 4 75.36 -3.03 17.31
C PRO A 4 76.63 -2.37 17.85
N SER A 5 77.61 -3.20 18.24
CA SER A 5 78.90 -2.77 18.75
C SER A 5 80.03 -3.50 18.02
N VAL A 6 81.23 -2.95 18.09
CA VAL A 6 82.43 -3.52 17.47
C VAL A 6 83.45 -3.91 18.53
N THR A 7 84.14 -5.02 18.30
CA THR A 7 85.14 -5.56 19.24
C THR A 7 86.36 -4.65 19.36
N TYR A 8 86.84 -4.08 18.24
CA TYR A 8 88.01 -3.22 18.20
C TYR A 8 87.62 -1.76 17.95
N THR A 9 88.28 -0.82 18.62
CA THR A 9 88.02 0.61 18.42
C THR A 9 88.63 1.10 17.10
N PHE A 10 87.88 1.87 16.32
CA PHE A 10 88.44 2.54 15.15
C PHE A 10 89.41 3.65 15.60
N SER A 11 90.72 3.41 15.46
CA SER A 11 91.75 4.43 15.70
C SER A 11 92.16 5.13 14.39
N ASN A 12 92.35 6.45 14.43
CA ASN A 12 92.83 7.21 13.28
C ASN A 12 94.36 7.04 13.16
N SER A 13 94.79 6.10 12.31
CA SER A 13 96.20 5.75 12.06
C SER A 13 96.43 5.50 10.57
N THR A 14 97.68 5.61 10.10
CA THR A 14 98.05 5.38 8.69
C THR A 14 98.19 3.90 8.31
N THR A 15 98.10 2.99 9.29
CA THR A 15 98.15 1.53 9.11
C THR A 15 97.06 0.89 9.96
N ALA A 16 96.16 0.13 9.33
CA ALA A 16 95.11 -0.64 10.01
C ALA A 16 95.46 -2.15 9.99
N ASP A 17 95.21 -2.86 11.09
CA ASP A 17 95.28 -4.34 11.10
C ASP A 17 94.07 -4.91 10.37
N ALA A 18 94.32 -5.61 9.26
CA ALA A 18 93.27 -6.20 8.43
C ALA A 18 92.40 -7.21 9.21
N THR A 19 92.97 -7.89 10.21
CA THR A 19 92.26 -8.88 11.04
C THR A 19 91.23 -8.19 11.94
N GLU A 20 91.63 -7.12 12.61
CA GLU A 20 90.76 -6.33 13.49
C GLU A 20 89.64 -5.65 12.70
N VAL A 21 89.97 -5.07 11.53
CA VAL A 21 88.98 -4.45 10.64
C VAL A 21 87.95 -5.47 10.15
N ASN A 22 88.39 -6.64 9.71
CA ASN A 22 87.48 -7.70 9.28
C ASN A 22 86.59 -8.20 10.41
N GLN A 23 87.13 -8.33 11.64
CA GLN A 23 86.34 -8.70 12.80
C GLN A 23 85.25 -7.67 13.09
N ASN A 24 85.55 -6.37 13.07
CA ASN A 24 84.53 -5.33 13.26
C ASN A 24 83.43 -5.37 12.20
N PHE A 25 83.75 -5.66 10.93
CA PHE A 25 82.74 -5.85 9.90
C PHE A 25 81.90 -7.10 10.16
N THR A 26 82.51 -8.20 10.62
CA THR A 26 81.79 -9.39 11.06
C THR A 26 80.84 -9.08 12.22
N ASP A 27 81.30 -8.32 13.21
CA ASP A 27 80.48 -7.92 14.37
C ASP A 27 79.25 -7.13 13.91
N ILE A 28 79.43 -6.15 13.03
CA ILE A 28 78.33 -5.35 12.46
C ILE A 28 77.37 -6.23 11.66
N ILE A 29 77.87 -7.09 10.77
CA ILE A 29 77.02 -7.95 9.94
C ILE A 29 76.19 -8.90 10.81
N ASN A 30 76.82 -9.53 11.80
CA ASN A 30 76.13 -10.45 12.70
C ASN A 30 75.05 -9.71 13.49
N ALA A 31 75.40 -8.57 14.11
CA ALA A 31 74.46 -7.75 14.86
C ALA A 31 73.24 -7.30 14.03
N LEU A 32 73.41 -7.09 12.72
CA LEU A 32 72.31 -6.70 11.82
C LEU A 32 71.48 -7.88 11.28
N THR A 33 71.97 -9.12 11.40
CA THR A 33 71.36 -10.28 10.71
C THR A 33 70.87 -11.37 11.64
N ASP A 34 71.40 -11.47 12.87
CA ASP A 34 71.02 -12.51 13.84
C ASP A 34 69.77 -12.17 14.68
N GLY A 35 69.30 -10.92 14.61
CA GLY A 35 68.11 -10.44 15.31
C GLY A 35 68.31 -10.25 16.82
N THR A 36 69.55 -10.16 17.29
CA THR A 36 69.87 -9.98 18.72
C THR A 36 70.08 -8.53 19.12
N GLU A 37 70.32 -7.63 18.15
CA GLU A 37 70.55 -6.19 18.38
C GLU A 37 69.52 -5.29 17.67
N ASP A 38 69.25 -4.12 18.25
CA ASP A 38 68.34 -3.11 17.69
C ASP A 38 69.11 -2.08 16.85
N LEU A 39 68.69 -1.89 15.60
CA LEU A 39 69.17 -0.78 14.77
C LEU A 39 68.29 0.46 14.98
N THR A 40 68.83 1.50 15.62
CA THR A 40 68.13 2.77 15.83
C THR A 40 68.62 3.84 14.85
N ILE A 41 67.70 4.44 14.08
CA ILE A 41 68.01 5.50 13.10
C ILE A 41 67.07 6.69 13.33
N SER A 42 67.62 7.88 13.62
CA SER A 42 66.81 9.05 13.98
C SER A 42 65.92 9.59 12.85
N ALA A 43 66.30 9.41 11.58
CA ALA A 43 65.57 9.93 10.42
C ALA A 43 65.81 9.07 9.17
N LEU A 44 65.26 7.85 9.17
CA LEU A 44 65.39 6.95 8.02
C LEU A 44 64.57 7.46 6.83
N THR A 45 65.19 7.55 5.65
CA THR A 45 64.51 7.78 4.37
C THR A 45 64.92 6.68 3.40
N CYS A 46 63.93 6.03 2.77
CA CYS A 46 64.15 4.99 1.76
C CYS A 46 63.54 5.45 0.43
N ASN A 47 64.37 5.78 -0.56
CA ASN A 47 63.89 6.26 -1.87
C ASN A 47 63.33 5.13 -2.76
N GLY A 48 63.72 3.89 -2.47
CA GLY A 48 63.24 2.70 -3.16
C GLY A 48 62.03 2.07 -2.49
N ALA A 49 61.52 1.00 -3.09
CA ALA A 49 60.51 0.15 -2.44
C ALA A 49 61.12 -0.52 -1.18
N VAL A 50 60.33 -0.56 -0.11
CA VAL A 50 60.68 -1.25 1.14
C VAL A 50 59.63 -2.33 1.39
N SER A 51 60.09 -3.54 1.73
CA SER A 51 59.23 -4.64 2.14
C SER A 51 59.54 -5.01 3.58
N PHE A 52 58.50 -5.06 4.43
CA PHE A 52 58.59 -5.58 5.78
C PHE A 52 57.86 -6.94 5.85
N ASN A 53 58.61 -8.02 5.99
CA ASN A 53 58.08 -9.40 5.87
C ASN A 53 57.58 -9.99 7.20
N GLY A 54 57.50 -9.19 8.25
CA GLY A 54 57.05 -9.60 9.59
C GLY A 54 55.99 -8.66 10.16
N ASN A 55 55.65 -8.85 11.43
CA ASN A 55 54.76 -7.92 12.13
C ASN A 55 55.43 -6.54 12.22
N VAL A 56 54.72 -5.50 11.79
CA VAL A 56 55.19 -4.12 11.88
C VAL A 56 54.32 -3.37 12.88
N THR A 57 54.97 -2.66 13.80
CA THR A 57 54.31 -1.65 14.63
C THR A 57 54.68 -0.28 14.05
N LEU A 58 53.68 0.52 13.68
CA LEU A 58 53.86 1.86 13.15
C LEU A 58 53.41 2.86 14.22
N GLY A 59 54.34 3.71 14.67
CA GLY A 59 54.16 4.56 15.85
C GLY A 59 54.33 3.80 17.17
N ASN A 60 54.51 4.53 18.25
CA ASN A 60 54.62 4.07 19.63
C ASN A 60 53.78 4.91 20.63
N ALA A 61 53.09 5.96 20.17
CA ALA A 61 52.25 6.84 20.98
C ALA A 61 51.03 7.35 20.19
N THR A 62 50.03 7.87 20.90
CA THR A 62 48.81 8.44 20.28
C THR A 62 49.05 9.75 19.52
N GLY A 63 50.23 10.35 19.66
CA GLY A 63 50.64 11.55 18.94
C GLY A 63 51.39 11.27 17.63
N ASP A 64 51.63 10.01 17.29
CA ASP A 64 52.34 9.68 16.04
C ASP A 64 51.44 9.82 14.82
N ASP A 65 52.00 10.43 13.78
CA ASP A 65 51.33 10.57 12.50
C ASP A 65 51.72 9.44 11.55
N ILE A 66 50.73 8.69 11.08
CA ILE A 66 50.89 7.75 9.97
C ILE A 66 50.28 8.35 8.72
N THR A 67 51.12 8.92 7.85
CA THR A 67 50.68 9.53 6.58
C THR A 67 50.75 8.53 5.44
N LEU A 68 49.58 8.21 4.86
CA LEU A 68 49.46 7.33 3.70
C LEU A 68 49.13 8.15 2.45
N THR A 69 50.15 8.47 1.64
CA THR A 69 49.95 9.16 0.35
C THR A 69 49.55 8.17 -0.77
N GLY A 70 49.93 6.90 -0.62
CA GLY A 70 49.58 5.82 -1.54
C GLY A 70 48.18 5.26 -1.33
N ARG A 71 47.89 4.12 -1.97
CA ARG A 71 46.63 3.37 -1.80
C ARG A 71 46.87 2.07 -1.06
N ILE A 72 45.89 1.63 -0.28
CA ILE A 72 45.84 0.26 0.23
C ILE A 72 45.39 -0.64 -0.93
N ALA A 73 46.22 -1.62 -1.29
CA ALA A 73 45.97 -2.51 -2.44
C ALA A 73 45.26 -3.83 -2.06
N SER A 74 44.90 -4.00 -0.79
CA SER A 74 44.29 -5.20 -0.22
C SER A 74 43.26 -4.84 0.85
N ASN A 75 42.67 -5.86 1.48
CA ASN A 75 41.78 -5.65 2.62
C ASN A 75 42.54 -5.05 3.81
N LEU A 76 41.81 -4.32 4.65
CA LEU A 76 42.23 -3.90 5.99
C LEU A 76 41.55 -4.81 7.01
N ASP A 77 42.15 -5.97 7.25
CA ASP A 77 41.58 -6.99 8.11
C ASP A 77 42.14 -6.89 9.55
N PRO A 78 41.28 -6.82 10.58
CA PRO A 78 41.75 -6.84 11.96
C PRO A 78 42.26 -8.24 12.34
N LYS A 79 43.33 -8.29 13.14
CA LYS A 79 43.90 -9.56 13.63
C LYS A 79 42.92 -10.37 14.49
N THR A 80 42.05 -9.69 15.22
CA THR A 80 41.07 -10.30 16.11
C THR A 80 39.68 -9.77 15.80
N ALA A 81 38.71 -10.67 15.64
CA ALA A 81 37.34 -10.31 15.33
C ALA A 81 36.73 -9.38 16.38
N ALA A 82 36.00 -8.36 15.92
CA ALA A 82 35.23 -7.43 16.74
C ALA A 82 36.01 -6.62 17.81
N ASN A 83 37.34 -6.54 17.73
CA ASN A 83 38.16 -5.86 18.74
C ASN A 83 38.77 -4.53 18.26
N ASN A 84 38.87 -4.30 16.95
CA ASN A 84 39.46 -3.10 16.38
C ASN A 84 38.38 -2.15 15.83
N THR A 85 38.55 -0.85 16.04
CA THR A 85 37.69 0.20 15.51
C THR A 85 38.40 1.02 14.44
N ILE A 86 37.64 1.64 13.54
CA ILE A 86 38.14 2.63 12.59
C ILE A 86 37.72 4.01 13.12
N GLY A 87 38.62 4.63 13.90
CA GLY A 87 38.33 5.83 14.69
C GLY A 87 37.74 5.52 16.08
N ASP A 88 37.39 6.57 16.82
CA ASP A 88 36.78 6.51 18.15
C ASP A 88 35.79 7.68 18.39
N ALA A 89 35.36 7.88 19.64
CA ALA A 89 34.37 8.90 20.01
C ALA A 89 34.88 10.35 19.88
N THR A 90 36.20 10.56 19.82
CA THR A 90 36.83 11.88 19.73
C THR A 90 37.59 12.10 18.41
N GLN A 91 38.01 11.03 17.74
CA GLN A 91 38.65 11.05 16.42
C GLN A 91 37.83 10.26 15.39
N THR A 92 37.12 10.99 14.53
CA THR A 92 36.23 10.41 13.51
C THR A 92 36.75 10.60 12.11
N TRP A 93 36.45 9.65 11.22
CA TRP A 93 36.59 9.85 9.79
C TRP A 93 35.49 10.77 9.27
N ARG A 94 35.83 11.67 8.35
CA ARG A 94 34.87 12.62 7.76
C ARG A 94 33.78 11.92 6.95
N ALA A 95 34.14 10.87 6.22
CA ALA A 95 33.22 10.14 5.35
C ALA A 95 33.74 8.73 5.06
N LEU A 96 32.81 7.81 4.82
CA LEU A 96 33.06 6.49 4.26
C LEU A 96 32.47 6.45 2.85
N TYR A 97 33.32 6.27 1.84
CA TYR A 97 32.89 6.12 0.45
C TYR A 97 32.91 4.63 0.10
N LEU A 98 31.72 4.06 -0.11
CA LEU A 98 31.54 2.67 -0.53
C LEU A 98 31.18 2.68 -2.02
N ASP A 99 31.97 1.99 -2.85
CA ASP A 99 31.74 1.84 -4.29
C ASP A 99 31.36 0.39 -4.61
N ASN A 100 30.71 0.19 -5.76
CA ASN A 100 30.13 -1.07 -6.20
C ASN A 100 30.74 -1.55 -7.51
N GLY A 101 31.49 -2.65 -7.42
CA GLY A 101 31.68 -3.56 -8.54
C GLY A 101 30.36 -4.24 -8.92
N ALA A 102 29.61 -3.59 -9.81
CA ALA A 102 28.55 -4.12 -10.68
C ALA A 102 27.30 -4.82 -10.09
N THR A 103 27.19 -5.12 -8.80
CA THR A 103 26.04 -5.90 -8.26
C THR A 103 25.35 -5.29 -7.04
N ASP A 104 26.07 -4.82 -6.03
CA ASP A 104 25.50 -4.22 -4.81
C ASP A 104 26.26 -2.94 -4.48
N GLY A 105 25.57 -1.79 -4.43
CA GLY A 105 26.02 -0.38 -4.29
C GLY A 105 27.00 0.01 -3.18
N GLY A 106 27.82 -0.90 -2.67
CA GLY A 106 28.53 -0.77 -1.40
C GLY A 106 27.61 -1.14 -0.23
N ALA A 107 28.16 -1.82 0.78
CA ALA A 107 27.41 -2.33 1.92
C ALA A 107 28.09 -2.00 3.24
N VAL A 108 27.30 -1.61 4.24
CA VAL A 108 27.70 -1.66 5.65
C VAL A 108 26.97 -2.83 6.28
N TYR A 109 27.72 -3.85 6.71
CA TYR A 109 27.18 -4.98 7.46
C TYR A 109 27.30 -4.72 8.96
N PHE A 110 26.24 -5.04 9.70
CA PHE A 110 26.15 -4.84 11.16
C PHE A 110 26.34 -6.13 11.95
N ASP A 111 26.52 -7.24 11.25
CA ASP A 111 26.84 -8.54 11.84
C ASP A 111 27.93 -9.24 11.03
N ALA A 112 28.44 -10.34 11.56
CA ALA A 112 29.45 -11.16 10.87
C ALA A 112 28.88 -11.93 9.67
N SER A 113 27.56 -11.87 9.43
CA SER A 113 26.90 -12.43 8.26
C SER A 113 26.55 -11.33 7.26
N SER A 114 25.96 -11.70 6.12
CA SER A 114 25.47 -10.75 5.12
C SER A 114 24.00 -10.35 5.33
N THR A 115 23.43 -10.65 6.50
CA THR A 115 21.97 -10.55 6.72
C THR A 115 21.53 -9.21 7.30
N LYS A 116 22.34 -8.53 8.10
CA LYS A 116 22.00 -7.21 8.67
C LYS A 116 22.84 -6.12 8.02
N PHE A 117 22.22 -5.29 7.19
CA PHE A 117 22.98 -4.35 6.37
C PHE A 117 22.24 -3.05 6.06
N LEU A 118 23.04 -2.04 5.71
CA LEU A 118 22.65 -0.88 4.90
C LEU A 118 23.36 -1.01 3.55
N LYS A 119 22.60 -1.06 2.45
CA LYS A 119 23.13 -1.26 1.10
C LYS A 119 22.47 -0.34 0.10
N ALA A 120 23.25 0.22 -0.81
CA ALA A 120 22.65 0.82 -2.00
C ALA A 120 22.41 -0.26 -3.08
N ASN A 121 21.43 -0.07 -3.96
CA ASN A 121 21.33 -0.88 -5.17
C ASN A 121 22.46 -0.53 -6.16
N ALA A 122 22.61 -1.31 -7.23
CA ALA A 122 23.72 -1.11 -8.16
C ALA A 122 23.74 0.27 -8.83
N ALA A 123 22.57 0.89 -8.99
CA ALA A 123 22.40 2.20 -9.59
C ALA A 123 22.51 3.36 -8.59
N GLY A 124 22.67 3.09 -7.29
CA GLY A 124 22.67 4.09 -6.23
C GLY A 124 21.34 4.83 -6.03
N THR A 125 20.24 4.33 -6.61
CA THR A 125 18.92 4.97 -6.53
C THR A 125 18.14 4.57 -5.28
N ASP A 126 18.40 3.38 -4.76
CA ASP A 126 17.68 2.80 -3.63
C ASP A 126 18.65 2.52 -2.49
N LEU A 127 18.23 2.84 -1.26
CA LEU A 127 18.88 2.42 -0.03
C LEU A 127 18.03 1.32 0.61
N SER A 128 18.62 0.14 0.74
CA SER A 128 18.00 -1.06 1.32
C SER A 128 18.52 -1.30 2.74
N MET A 129 17.60 -1.69 3.62
CA MET A 129 17.88 -2.15 4.98
C MET A 129 17.39 -3.60 5.09
N GLY A 130 18.31 -4.55 5.31
CA GLY A 130 17.98 -5.97 5.38
C GLY A 130 18.11 -6.56 6.78
N GLY A 131 17.25 -7.53 7.12
CA GLY A 131 17.41 -8.37 8.32
C GLY A 131 17.07 -7.72 9.67
N PHE A 132 16.54 -6.50 9.68
CA PHE A 132 16.06 -5.83 10.89
C PHE A 132 14.59 -6.13 11.15
N THR A 133 14.20 -6.29 12.41
CA THR A 133 12.80 -6.54 12.81
C THR A 133 11.97 -5.26 12.87
N HIS A 134 12.62 -4.10 12.99
CA HIS A 134 11.98 -2.80 13.07
C HIS A 134 12.88 -1.75 12.39
N LEU A 135 12.26 -0.68 11.88
CA LEU A 135 12.91 0.58 11.51
C LEU A 135 12.38 1.66 12.47
N ASP A 136 13.15 1.99 13.51
CA ASP A 136 12.78 3.04 14.45
C ASP A 136 13.20 4.41 13.90
N LEU A 137 12.22 5.25 13.57
CA LEU A 137 12.42 6.60 13.09
C LEU A 137 12.07 7.56 14.22
N VAL A 138 13.10 8.00 14.92
CA VAL A 138 12.99 8.89 16.08
C VAL A 138 12.33 10.23 15.70
N VAL A 139 11.93 11.04 16.68
CA VAL A 139 11.25 12.33 16.48
C VAL A 139 11.98 13.22 15.46
N GLY A 140 11.23 13.76 14.50
CA GLY A 140 11.73 14.71 13.49
C GLY A 140 12.07 14.11 12.12
N HIS A 141 11.99 12.78 11.95
CA HIS A 141 12.15 12.14 10.65
C HIS A 141 10.83 12.13 9.87
N SER A 142 10.88 12.43 8.56
CA SER A 142 9.74 12.34 7.66
C SER A 142 10.02 11.30 6.58
N ILE A 143 9.23 10.23 6.52
CA ILE A 143 9.13 9.41 5.30
C ILE A 143 8.19 10.15 4.36
N LYS A 144 8.75 10.81 3.35
CA LYS A 144 7.99 11.67 2.43
C LYS A 144 7.05 10.89 1.50
N HIS A 145 7.25 9.59 1.35
CA HIS A 145 6.43 8.72 0.51
C HIS A 145 6.10 7.40 1.21
N PHE A 146 5.22 7.42 2.22
CA PHE A 146 4.44 6.23 2.56
C PHE A 146 3.31 6.07 1.53
N GLY A 147 3.69 5.64 0.32
CA GLY A 147 2.74 5.37 -0.74
C GLY A 147 2.03 4.05 -0.52
N ARG A 148 0.72 4.01 -0.73
CA ARG A 148 0.02 2.75 -0.94
C ARG A 148 0.43 2.20 -2.30
N TYR A 149 1.03 1.01 -2.37
CA TYR A 149 1.33 0.36 -3.63
C TYR A 149 0.02 0.03 -4.38
N LEU A 150 -0.14 0.64 -5.55
CA LEU A 150 -1.35 0.62 -6.37
C LEU A 150 -1.12 -0.14 -7.67
N GLU A 151 -2.02 -1.05 -7.99
CA GLU A 151 -2.04 -1.81 -9.24
C GLU A 151 -3.34 -1.56 -10.02
N ALA A 152 -3.23 -1.44 -11.34
CA ALA A 152 -4.38 -1.38 -12.23
C ALA A 152 -4.56 -2.74 -12.91
N LYS A 153 -5.75 -3.35 -12.78
CA LYS A 153 -6.05 -4.68 -13.34
C LYS A 153 -7.29 -4.62 -14.23
N SER A 154 -7.30 -5.43 -15.29
CA SER A 154 -8.42 -5.58 -16.23
C SER A 154 -8.87 -7.04 -16.41
N ALA A 155 -8.37 -7.93 -15.55
CA ALA A 155 -8.66 -9.35 -15.51
C ALA A 155 -8.79 -9.80 -14.04
N ASN A 156 -9.18 -11.05 -13.81
CA ASN A 156 -9.16 -11.61 -12.46
C ASN A 156 -7.74 -11.56 -11.90
N TYR A 157 -7.62 -11.30 -10.60
CA TYR A 157 -6.34 -11.13 -9.94
C TYR A 157 -6.36 -11.73 -8.54
N THR A 158 -5.35 -12.52 -8.20
CA THR A 158 -5.14 -13.00 -6.84
C THR A 158 -4.01 -12.18 -6.24
N ILE A 159 -4.29 -11.46 -5.16
CA ILE A 159 -3.27 -10.76 -4.37
C ILE A 159 -2.46 -11.83 -3.65
N THR A 160 -1.14 -11.76 -3.71
CA THR A 160 -0.26 -12.71 -3.01
C THR A 160 0.18 -12.15 -1.66
N ASP A 161 0.70 -13.02 -0.78
CA ASP A 161 1.25 -12.62 0.52
C ASP A 161 2.43 -11.65 0.38
N THR A 162 3.12 -11.65 -0.77
CA THR A 162 4.40 -10.96 -0.96
C THR A 162 4.37 -9.86 -2.02
N ASP A 163 3.28 -9.70 -2.78
CA ASP A 163 3.19 -8.66 -3.81
C ASP A 163 3.16 -7.23 -3.24
N GLY A 164 2.85 -7.07 -1.94
CA GLY A 164 2.80 -5.79 -1.25
C GLY A 164 1.66 -4.86 -1.72
N VAL A 165 0.75 -5.33 -2.59
CA VAL A 165 -0.33 -4.52 -3.14
C VAL A 165 -1.30 -4.08 -2.05
N SER A 166 -1.69 -2.82 -2.07
CA SER A 166 -2.61 -2.22 -1.09
C SER A 166 -3.84 -1.56 -1.73
N VAL A 167 -3.79 -1.25 -3.02
CA VAL A 167 -4.92 -0.71 -3.79
C VAL A 167 -4.99 -1.38 -5.16
N ILE A 168 -6.17 -1.89 -5.52
CA ILE A 168 -6.49 -2.35 -6.86
C ILE A 168 -7.49 -1.39 -7.51
N ASN A 169 -7.09 -0.79 -8.63
CA ASN A 169 -8.01 -0.16 -9.57
C ASN A 169 -8.45 -1.18 -10.61
N MET A 170 -9.70 -1.65 -10.50
CA MET A 170 -10.25 -2.69 -11.36
C MET A 170 -11.06 -2.10 -12.52
N THR A 171 -10.72 -2.52 -13.73
CA THR A 171 -11.49 -2.31 -14.96
C THR A 171 -12.19 -3.61 -15.34
N THR A 172 -13.52 -3.64 -15.38
CA THR A 172 -14.28 -4.88 -15.59
C THR A 172 -14.74 -5.05 -17.04
N GLY A 173 -15.04 -3.94 -17.75
CA GLY A 173 -15.69 -4.01 -19.05
C GLY A 173 -17.11 -4.58 -18.91
N ALA A 174 -17.53 -5.46 -19.82
CA ALA A 174 -18.88 -6.03 -19.84
C ALA A 174 -19.10 -7.22 -18.88
N SER A 175 -18.05 -7.77 -18.28
CA SER A 175 -18.12 -8.99 -17.44
C SER A 175 -17.53 -8.74 -16.06
N ASP A 176 -18.03 -9.47 -15.06
CA ASP A 176 -17.52 -9.37 -13.70
C ASP A 176 -16.04 -9.80 -13.61
N ARG A 177 -15.28 -9.15 -12.72
CA ARG A 177 -13.87 -9.48 -12.45
C ARG A 177 -13.65 -9.66 -10.98
N THR A 178 -12.95 -10.73 -10.62
CA THR A 178 -12.67 -11.09 -9.22
C THR A 178 -11.26 -10.72 -8.83
N VAL A 179 -11.14 -10.01 -7.72
CA VAL A 179 -9.92 -9.88 -6.95
C VAL A 179 -10.01 -10.80 -5.74
N THR A 180 -9.14 -11.79 -5.65
CA THR A 180 -9.05 -12.69 -4.50
C THR A 180 -8.04 -12.12 -3.51
N LEU A 181 -8.46 -11.98 -2.25
CA LEU A 181 -7.59 -11.58 -1.13
C LEU A 181 -6.53 -12.64 -0.84
N PRO A 182 -5.40 -12.30 -0.21
CA PRO A 182 -4.47 -13.30 0.30
C PRO A 182 -4.97 -13.86 1.64
N THR A 183 -4.35 -14.96 2.10
CA THR A 183 -4.67 -15.57 3.39
C THR A 183 -4.59 -14.56 4.54
N ALA A 184 -5.61 -14.51 5.39
CA ALA A 184 -5.68 -13.54 6.47
C ALA A 184 -4.55 -13.76 7.49
N SER A 185 -4.23 -15.04 7.76
CA SER A 185 -3.22 -15.44 8.76
C SER A 185 -1.79 -14.97 8.43
N ALA A 186 -1.38 -15.02 7.16
CA ALA A 186 -0.07 -14.52 6.72
C ALA A 186 -0.04 -12.99 6.56
N ASN A 187 -1.20 -12.32 6.58
CA ASN A 187 -1.35 -10.90 6.27
C ASN A 187 -1.99 -10.10 7.41
N THR A 188 -1.71 -10.45 8.67
CA THR A 188 -2.24 -9.74 9.85
C THR A 188 -1.98 -8.22 9.74
N TYR A 189 -3.01 -7.41 9.98
CA TYR A 189 -3.01 -5.93 9.84
C TYR A 189 -2.88 -5.37 8.43
N ARG A 190 -2.81 -6.20 7.39
CA ARG A 190 -2.75 -5.72 6.01
C ARG A 190 -4.07 -5.05 5.64
N ILE A 191 -3.99 -3.89 4.98
CA ILE A 191 -5.14 -3.13 4.48
C ILE A 191 -5.15 -3.17 2.96
N ILE A 192 -6.26 -3.61 2.37
CA ILE A 192 -6.45 -3.74 0.93
C ILE A 192 -7.69 -2.96 0.50
N THR A 193 -7.58 -2.19 -0.58
CA THR A 193 -8.71 -1.47 -1.19
C THR A 193 -8.96 -1.98 -2.60
N LEU A 194 -10.19 -2.39 -2.89
CA LEU A 194 -10.66 -2.62 -4.26
C LEU A 194 -11.52 -1.43 -4.69
N LYS A 195 -11.18 -0.82 -5.83
CA LYS A 195 -11.97 0.25 -6.44
C LYS A 195 -12.30 -0.11 -7.89
N LYS A 196 -13.57 -0.01 -8.27
CA LYS A 196 -13.96 -0.09 -9.69
C LYS A 196 -13.71 1.26 -10.36
N VAL A 197 -13.03 1.28 -11.51
CA VAL A 197 -12.63 2.55 -12.17
C VAL A 197 -13.28 2.79 -13.52
N ASP A 198 -13.93 1.78 -14.11
CA ASP A 198 -14.58 1.89 -15.40
C ASP A 198 -16.12 1.94 -15.31
N SER A 199 -16.76 2.36 -16.40
CA SER A 199 -18.22 2.44 -16.55
C SER A 199 -18.83 1.21 -17.23
N GLY A 200 -18.07 0.14 -17.45
CA GLY A 200 -18.58 -1.10 -18.03
C GLY A 200 -19.58 -1.80 -17.09
N ALA A 201 -20.48 -2.59 -17.69
CA ALA A 201 -21.58 -3.27 -17.00
C ALA A 201 -21.13 -4.36 -16.00
N GLY A 202 -19.90 -4.86 -16.14
CA GLY A 202 -19.32 -5.81 -15.20
C GLY A 202 -19.09 -5.20 -13.81
N ARG A 203 -19.16 -6.05 -12.79
CA ARG A 203 -18.96 -5.70 -11.39
C ARG A 203 -17.56 -6.13 -10.95
N ALA A 204 -16.91 -5.32 -10.11
CA ALA A 204 -15.68 -5.74 -9.47
C ALA A 204 -16.04 -6.52 -8.20
N LEU A 205 -15.43 -7.68 -8.00
CA LEU A 205 -15.73 -8.58 -6.89
C LEU A 205 -14.48 -8.70 -6.03
N LEU A 206 -14.61 -8.53 -4.72
CA LEU A 206 -13.56 -8.85 -3.75
C LEU A 206 -13.92 -10.17 -3.09
N ALA A 207 -13.17 -11.23 -3.38
CA ALA A 207 -13.42 -12.57 -2.87
C ALA A 207 -12.44 -12.97 -1.77
N GLU A 208 -12.90 -13.79 -0.84
CA GLU A 208 -12.06 -14.47 0.14
C GLU A 208 -11.13 -15.50 -0.53
N GLU A 209 -10.04 -15.84 0.16
CA GLU A 209 -9.26 -17.04 -0.13
C GLU A 209 -9.63 -18.13 0.89
N GLY A 210 -10.02 -19.30 0.39
CA GLY A 210 -10.40 -20.44 1.24
C GLY A 210 -11.65 -20.14 2.07
N THR A 211 -11.46 -19.95 3.39
CA THR A 211 -12.53 -19.71 4.37
C THR A 211 -12.34 -18.40 5.14
N ASP A 212 -11.41 -17.55 4.69
CA ASP A 212 -11.05 -16.30 5.37
C ASP A 212 -12.08 -15.22 5.05
N ALA A 213 -13.28 -15.39 5.58
CA ALA A 213 -14.44 -14.58 5.25
C ALA A 213 -14.24 -13.08 5.49
N ILE A 214 -14.96 -12.28 4.71
CA ILE A 214 -14.99 -10.82 4.78
C ILE A 214 -16.24 -10.43 5.58
N ASP A 215 -16.11 -10.22 6.89
CA ASP A 215 -17.26 -10.02 7.81
C ASP A 215 -18.37 -11.08 7.64
N GLY A 216 -17.96 -12.34 7.45
CA GLY A 216 -18.89 -13.47 7.22
C GLY A 216 -19.36 -13.64 5.78
N PHE A 217 -18.94 -12.77 4.85
CA PHE A 217 -19.22 -12.90 3.41
C PHE A 217 -18.05 -13.54 2.67
N SER A 218 -18.35 -14.41 1.70
CA SER A 218 -17.34 -14.97 0.80
C SER A 218 -16.92 -14.01 -0.32
N THR A 219 -17.78 -13.05 -0.66
CA THR A 219 -17.50 -12.06 -1.72
C THR A 219 -18.24 -10.76 -1.46
N ILE A 220 -17.54 -9.64 -1.62
CA ILE A 220 -18.10 -8.29 -1.65
C ILE A 220 -18.18 -7.78 -3.08
N VAL A 221 -19.31 -7.19 -3.45
CA VAL A 221 -19.56 -6.66 -4.80
C VAL A 221 -19.35 -5.14 -4.81
N VAL A 222 -18.56 -4.66 -5.77
CA VAL A 222 -18.30 -3.24 -6.07
C VAL A 222 -18.85 -2.93 -7.47
N PRO A 223 -20.13 -2.54 -7.59
CA PRO A 223 -20.84 -2.58 -8.87
C PRO A 223 -20.68 -1.33 -9.73
N LEU A 224 -20.57 -0.14 -9.13
CA LEU A 224 -20.56 1.11 -9.88
C LEU A 224 -19.16 1.70 -10.01
N ARG A 225 -18.98 2.52 -11.05
CA ARG A 225 -17.75 3.28 -11.24
C ARG A 225 -17.46 4.16 -10.03
N TYR A 226 -16.23 4.08 -9.55
CA TYR A 226 -15.70 4.79 -8.38
C TYR A 226 -16.29 4.35 -7.04
N ASP A 227 -17.02 3.24 -7.00
CA ASP A 227 -17.26 2.54 -5.76
C ASP A 227 -16.00 1.81 -5.32
N TYR A 228 -15.88 1.63 -4.01
CA TYR A 228 -14.75 0.96 -3.40
C TYR A 228 -15.16 0.26 -2.11
N VAL A 229 -14.34 -0.72 -1.73
CA VAL A 229 -14.33 -1.35 -0.42
C VAL A 229 -12.89 -1.43 0.06
N THR A 230 -12.67 -1.16 1.34
CA THR A 230 -11.40 -1.32 2.04
C THR A 230 -11.58 -2.30 3.18
N VAL A 231 -10.71 -3.32 3.21
CA VAL A 231 -10.71 -4.37 4.20
C VAL A 231 -9.37 -4.42 4.95
N GLN A 232 -9.40 -4.89 6.18
CA GLN A 232 -8.24 -5.14 7.01
C GLN A 232 -8.28 -6.55 7.58
N SER A 233 -7.15 -7.27 7.51
CA SER A 233 -7.01 -8.57 8.16
C SER A 233 -6.75 -8.41 9.66
N ASN A 234 -7.41 -9.24 10.48
CA ASN A 234 -7.10 -9.39 11.90
C ASN A 234 -6.20 -10.61 12.21
N GLY A 235 -5.70 -11.30 11.17
CA GLY A 235 -4.93 -12.54 11.30
C GLY A 235 -5.78 -13.82 11.25
N THR A 236 -7.09 -13.72 11.06
CA THR A 236 -8.00 -14.88 10.92
C THR A 236 -9.06 -14.66 9.84
N THR A 237 -9.65 -13.47 9.80
CA THR A 237 -10.65 -13.07 8.80
C THR A 237 -10.39 -11.64 8.32
N TRP A 238 -11.11 -11.22 7.29
CA TRP A 238 -11.07 -9.86 6.77
C TRP A 238 -12.26 -9.06 7.30
N HIS A 239 -12.00 -7.82 7.70
CA HIS A 239 -13.00 -6.89 8.25
C HIS A 239 -13.11 -5.68 7.35
N ILE A 240 -14.32 -5.27 6.99
CA ILE A 240 -14.55 -4.07 6.19
C ILE A 240 -14.40 -2.86 7.10
N ILE A 241 -13.43 -2.00 6.79
CA ILE A 241 -13.13 -0.79 7.58
C ILE A 241 -13.61 0.48 6.89
N ASP A 242 -13.85 0.43 5.58
CA ASP A 242 -14.42 1.53 4.81
C ASP A 242 -15.07 1.01 3.52
N ARG A 243 -16.14 1.66 3.06
CA ARG A 243 -16.78 1.39 1.77
C ARG A 243 -17.69 2.55 1.37
N LYS A 244 -17.90 2.73 0.07
CA LYS A 244 -18.84 3.75 -0.41
C LYS A 244 -20.30 3.32 -0.18
N ALA A 245 -20.98 3.99 0.75
CA ALA A 245 -22.36 3.69 1.14
C ALA A 245 -23.45 4.37 0.26
N PHE A 246 -23.13 5.42 -0.52
CA PHE A 246 -24.12 6.16 -1.32
C PHE A 246 -23.64 6.46 -2.74
N SER A 247 -24.53 6.37 -3.72
CA SER A 247 -24.28 6.96 -5.05
C SER A 247 -24.67 8.45 -5.08
N ALA A 248 -24.11 9.19 -6.03
CA ALA A 248 -24.62 10.51 -6.37
C ALA A 248 -26.05 10.40 -6.92
N TRP A 249 -26.84 11.47 -6.76
CA TRP A 249 -28.14 11.59 -7.42
C TRP A 249 -27.94 11.60 -8.93
N THR A 250 -28.64 10.71 -9.62
CA THR A 250 -28.57 10.55 -11.07
C THR A 250 -29.96 10.70 -11.65
N THR A 251 -30.10 11.53 -12.68
CA THR A 251 -31.37 11.71 -13.39
C THR A 251 -31.75 10.45 -14.17
N TYR A 252 -33.03 10.07 -14.15
CA TYR A 252 -33.54 8.98 -14.98
C TYR A 252 -34.98 9.24 -15.43
N THR A 253 -35.37 8.64 -16.55
CA THR A 253 -36.75 8.67 -17.07
C THR A 253 -37.34 7.27 -16.92
N PRO A 254 -38.32 7.05 -16.05
CA PRO A 254 -38.93 5.73 -15.86
C PRO A 254 -39.87 5.39 -17.02
N GLY A 255 -40.00 4.08 -17.29
CA GLY A 255 -41.19 3.56 -17.95
C GLY A 255 -42.38 3.64 -16.99
N THR A 256 -43.58 3.79 -17.55
CA THR A 256 -44.82 3.85 -16.75
C THR A 256 -45.93 3.02 -17.37
N ASN A 257 -46.82 2.52 -16.54
CA ASN A 257 -48.06 1.85 -16.94
C ASN A 257 -49.25 2.53 -16.27
N GLY A 258 -50.39 2.62 -16.96
CA GLY A 258 -51.59 3.29 -16.42
C GLY A 258 -51.55 4.83 -16.41
N LEU A 259 -50.38 5.44 -16.66
CA LEU A 259 -50.15 6.90 -16.52
C LEU A 259 -50.12 7.67 -17.86
N GLY A 260 -50.25 6.96 -18.98
CA GLY A 260 -50.05 7.53 -20.32
C GLY A 260 -48.61 7.96 -20.57
N THR A 261 -48.36 8.68 -21.67
CA THR A 261 -47.04 9.28 -21.93
C THR A 261 -46.78 10.42 -20.95
N ILE A 262 -45.87 10.20 -20.00
CA ILE A 262 -45.48 11.22 -19.02
C ILE A 262 -44.69 12.36 -19.68
N GLY A 263 -44.98 13.60 -19.27
CA GLY A 263 -44.30 14.81 -19.70
C GLY A 263 -43.62 15.54 -18.53
N SER A 264 -42.80 16.56 -18.81
CA SER A 264 -42.11 17.38 -17.80
C SER A 264 -41.49 16.56 -16.68
N VAL A 265 -40.56 15.68 -17.04
CA VAL A 265 -39.95 14.69 -16.14
C VAL A 265 -38.68 15.26 -15.53
N ALA A 266 -38.63 15.30 -14.20
CA ALA A 266 -37.41 15.59 -13.44
C ALA A 266 -37.35 14.62 -12.25
N ILE A 267 -36.82 13.44 -12.51
CA ILE A 267 -36.73 12.36 -11.54
C ILE A 267 -35.27 11.97 -11.41
N GLU A 268 -34.83 11.81 -10.18
CA GLU A 268 -33.49 11.37 -9.84
C GLU A 268 -33.54 10.25 -8.81
N TYR A 269 -32.54 9.38 -8.90
CA TYR A 269 -32.38 8.27 -7.98
C TYR A 269 -30.97 8.24 -7.42
N ARG A 270 -30.82 7.54 -6.30
CA ARG A 270 -29.51 7.12 -5.79
C ARG A 270 -29.62 5.79 -5.08
N ARG A 271 -28.50 5.08 -5.03
CA ARG A 271 -28.28 3.99 -4.10
C ARG A 271 -27.94 4.56 -2.72
N ASN A 272 -28.58 4.01 -1.69
CA ASN A 272 -28.34 4.24 -0.29
C ASN A 272 -28.19 2.86 0.37
N GLY A 273 -26.95 2.38 0.47
CA GLY A 273 -26.67 1.08 1.03
C GLY A 273 -27.30 -0.07 0.24
N ASN A 274 -28.14 -0.87 0.88
CA ASN A 274 -28.96 -1.91 0.23
C ASN A 274 -30.27 -1.40 -0.41
N SER A 275 -30.53 -0.10 -0.36
CA SER A 275 -31.82 0.47 -0.71
C SER A 275 -31.72 1.55 -1.79
N LEU A 276 -32.82 1.70 -2.53
CA LEU A 276 -33.02 2.69 -3.57
C LEU A 276 -33.85 3.86 -3.02
N ASP A 277 -33.31 5.06 -3.18
CA ASP A 277 -34.03 6.32 -2.97
C ASP A 277 -34.36 6.92 -4.34
N ILE A 278 -35.60 7.35 -4.52
CA ILE A 278 -36.06 8.08 -5.71
C ILE A 278 -36.79 9.35 -5.25
N ARG A 279 -36.54 10.46 -5.93
CA ARG A 279 -37.31 11.70 -5.76
C ARG A 279 -37.51 12.41 -7.08
N GLY A 280 -38.58 13.20 -7.16
CA GLY A 280 -38.79 14.05 -8.32
C GLY A 280 -40.24 14.27 -8.64
N TYR A 281 -40.48 14.64 -9.90
CA TYR A 281 -41.82 14.85 -10.41
C TYR A 281 -41.94 14.46 -11.89
N PHE A 282 -43.16 14.19 -12.30
CA PHE A 282 -43.56 14.15 -13.71
C PHE A 282 -44.98 14.72 -13.85
N THR A 283 -45.39 14.97 -15.08
CA THR A 283 -46.77 15.29 -15.45
C THR A 283 -47.38 14.07 -16.14
N THR A 284 -48.53 13.60 -15.67
CA THR A 284 -49.24 12.46 -16.26
C THR A 284 -49.71 12.75 -17.67
N GLY A 285 -49.83 11.72 -18.50
CA GLY A 285 -50.41 11.80 -19.84
C GLY A 285 -51.92 11.59 -19.82
N ILE A 286 -52.43 10.86 -20.82
CA ILE A 286 -53.80 10.34 -20.81
C ILE A 286 -53.82 9.08 -19.95
N ILE A 287 -54.48 9.19 -18.79
CA ILE A 287 -54.61 8.13 -17.80
C ILE A 287 -55.52 7.00 -18.33
N THR A 288 -55.18 5.75 -18.03
CA THR A 288 -55.95 4.57 -18.44
C THR A 288 -56.46 3.76 -17.24
N ALA A 289 -57.33 2.79 -17.50
CA ALA A 289 -57.85 1.86 -16.48
C ALA A 289 -56.88 0.69 -16.16
N ALA A 290 -55.58 0.85 -16.45
CA ALA A 290 -54.55 -0.11 -16.10
C ALA A 290 -53.85 0.28 -14.79
N GLU A 291 -53.20 -0.68 -14.13
CA GLU A 291 -52.50 -0.45 -12.87
C GLU A 291 -51.44 0.66 -13.00
N ALA A 292 -51.42 1.60 -12.06
CA ALA A 292 -50.45 2.68 -12.03
C ALA A 292 -49.08 2.15 -11.56
N ARG A 293 -48.10 2.12 -12.47
CA ARG A 293 -46.74 1.64 -12.21
C ARG A 293 -45.69 2.62 -12.71
N MET A 294 -44.55 2.64 -12.03
CA MET A 294 -43.34 3.35 -12.44
C MET A 294 -42.13 2.44 -12.27
N ASP A 295 -41.37 2.24 -13.35
CA ASP A 295 -40.21 1.36 -13.34
C ASP A 295 -39.09 1.89 -12.43
N THR A 296 -38.38 0.98 -11.78
CA THR A 296 -37.14 1.32 -11.07
C THR A 296 -36.01 1.58 -12.07
N PRO A 297 -35.02 2.42 -11.72
CA PRO A 297 -33.83 2.58 -12.53
C PRO A 297 -33.10 1.24 -12.71
N LEU A 298 -32.56 1.00 -13.91
CA LEU A 298 -31.77 -0.19 -14.25
C LEU A 298 -32.52 -1.54 -14.13
N SER A 299 -33.85 -1.52 -14.07
CA SER A 299 -34.69 -2.72 -13.94
C SER A 299 -34.34 -3.59 -12.73
N THR A 300 -33.94 -2.96 -11.63
CA THR A 300 -33.58 -3.65 -10.38
C THR A 300 -34.76 -4.40 -9.77
N THR A 301 -34.53 -5.58 -9.22
CA THR A 301 -35.59 -6.39 -8.61
C THR A 301 -35.85 -5.91 -7.18
N LEU A 302 -37.12 -5.65 -6.88
CA LEU A 302 -37.55 -5.25 -5.54
C LEU A 302 -37.52 -6.45 -4.59
N GLY A 303 -36.70 -6.35 -3.54
CA GLY A 303 -36.64 -7.33 -2.46
C GLY A 303 -36.01 -8.68 -2.81
N GLY A 304 -35.43 -9.35 -1.81
CA GLY A 304 -34.90 -10.72 -1.95
C GLY A 304 -33.86 -11.08 -0.89
N ASN A 305 -33.12 -10.08 -0.37
CA ASN A 305 -32.18 -10.25 0.75
C ASN A 305 -32.35 -9.22 1.90
N SER A 306 -33.34 -8.32 1.82
CA SER A 306 -33.36 -7.07 2.62
C SER A 306 -34.73 -6.67 3.19
N GLY A 307 -35.61 -7.63 3.52
CA GLY A 307 -36.76 -7.38 4.42
C GLY A 307 -38.16 -7.19 3.81
N ILE A 308 -38.31 -6.95 2.51
CA ILE A 308 -39.64 -6.97 1.86
C ILE A 308 -40.08 -8.42 1.62
N THR A 309 -41.06 -8.91 2.40
CA THR A 309 -41.65 -10.26 2.26
C THR A 309 -42.94 -10.27 1.45
N SER A 310 -43.58 -9.11 1.28
CA SER A 310 -44.82 -8.85 0.54
C SER A 310 -44.91 -7.35 0.18
N THR A 311 -46.03 -6.86 -0.34
CA THR A 311 -46.23 -5.43 -0.64
C THR A 311 -46.07 -4.58 0.63
N THR A 312 -45.21 -3.56 0.56
CA THR A 312 -44.97 -2.59 1.65
C THR A 312 -45.04 -1.16 1.14
N VAL A 313 -45.25 -0.21 2.05
CA VAL A 313 -45.16 1.23 1.75
C VAL A 313 -43.69 1.63 1.66
N CYS A 314 -43.30 2.24 0.55
CA CYS A 314 -41.93 2.70 0.31
C CYS A 314 -41.82 4.20 0.02
N GLY A 315 -42.93 4.93 0.08
CA GLY A 315 -42.92 6.35 -0.17
C GLY A 315 -44.30 6.98 -0.16
N SER A 316 -44.30 8.26 -0.47
CA SER A 316 -45.52 9.04 -0.66
C SER A 316 -45.42 9.86 -1.93
N TRP A 317 -46.58 10.09 -2.52
CA TRP A 317 -46.71 10.98 -3.67
C TRP A 317 -47.78 12.03 -3.39
N TYR A 318 -47.58 13.19 -4.02
CA TYR A 318 -48.29 14.42 -3.78
C TYR A 318 -48.90 14.86 -5.10
N ARG A 319 -50.22 14.97 -5.07
CA ARG A 319 -51.02 15.38 -6.20
C ARG A 319 -51.08 16.90 -6.27
N ASN A 320 -50.71 17.50 -7.41
CA ASN A 320 -50.85 18.94 -7.65
C ASN A 320 -51.94 19.19 -8.70
N GLN A 321 -53.20 19.38 -8.27
CA GLN A 321 -54.29 19.80 -9.16
C GLN A 321 -54.89 21.15 -8.77
N VAL A 322 -55.26 21.89 -9.81
CA VAL A 322 -55.84 23.24 -9.78
C VAL A 322 -57.34 23.26 -9.44
N LEU A 323 -58.05 22.11 -9.35
CA LEU A 323 -59.54 22.14 -9.32
C LEU A 323 -60.29 21.39 -8.21
N THR A 324 -59.72 20.46 -7.43
CA THR A 324 -60.34 19.98 -6.18
C THR A 324 -59.34 19.20 -5.32
N THR A 325 -58.98 19.79 -4.17
CA THR A 325 -58.20 19.29 -3.02
C THR A 325 -56.86 18.59 -3.29
N ALA A 326 -55.76 19.25 -2.91
CA ALA A 326 -54.43 18.64 -2.84
C ALA A 326 -54.40 17.48 -1.83
N ASN A 327 -53.90 16.31 -2.26
CA ASN A 327 -53.89 15.09 -1.46
C ASN A 327 -52.52 14.42 -1.45
N VAL A 328 -52.28 13.64 -0.39
CA VAL A 328 -51.10 12.78 -0.22
C VAL A 328 -51.53 11.33 -0.27
N HIS A 329 -50.80 10.52 -1.02
CA HIS A 329 -51.11 9.12 -1.25
C HIS A 329 -49.82 8.28 -1.16
N THR A 330 -49.95 6.96 -1.14
CA THR A 330 -48.80 6.07 -0.86
C THR A 330 -48.22 5.46 -2.12
N VAL A 331 -46.91 5.22 -2.07
CA VAL A 331 -46.18 4.43 -3.07
C VAL A 331 -45.83 3.09 -2.44
N LEU A 332 -45.99 2.02 -3.21
CA LEU A 332 -45.82 0.64 -2.77
C LEU A 332 -44.66 -0.03 -3.50
N ALA A 333 -43.97 -0.92 -2.78
CA ALA A 333 -42.98 -1.84 -3.33
C ALA A 333 -43.46 -3.27 -3.07
N THR A 334 -43.65 -4.05 -4.13
CA THR A 334 -44.04 -5.46 -4.05
C THR A 334 -42.84 -6.33 -4.40
N ARG A 335 -42.60 -7.38 -3.61
CA ARG A 335 -41.47 -8.28 -3.80
C ARG A 335 -41.51 -8.94 -5.18
N GLY A 336 -40.38 -8.93 -5.89
CA GLY A 336 -40.18 -9.56 -7.19
C GLY A 336 -40.53 -8.66 -8.37
N ASP A 337 -41.18 -7.51 -8.15
CA ASP A 337 -41.43 -6.53 -9.20
C ASP A 337 -40.14 -5.77 -9.56
N THR A 338 -40.11 -5.15 -10.73
CA THR A 338 -39.06 -4.22 -11.16
C THR A 338 -39.56 -2.77 -11.21
N TYR A 339 -40.75 -2.52 -10.67
CA TYR A 339 -41.45 -1.25 -10.65
C TYR A 339 -42.08 -1.01 -9.27
N VAL A 340 -42.35 0.26 -8.95
CA VAL A 340 -43.18 0.63 -7.80
C VAL A 340 -44.63 0.83 -8.25
N ASN A 341 -45.56 0.54 -7.35
CA ASN A 341 -47.00 0.74 -7.59
C ASN A 341 -47.49 1.99 -6.86
N PHE A 342 -48.57 2.58 -7.35
CA PHE A 342 -49.25 3.68 -6.67
C PHE A 342 -50.56 3.21 -6.06
N SER A 343 -50.85 3.67 -4.85
CA SER A 343 -52.12 3.43 -4.18
C SER A 343 -52.77 4.75 -3.75
N ARG A 344 -53.96 4.64 -3.16
CA ARG A 344 -54.75 5.76 -2.65
C ARG A 344 -54.85 5.68 -1.14
N ASN A 345 -54.69 6.83 -0.48
CA ASN A 345 -54.91 6.99 0.95
C ASN A 345 -56.24 7.71 1.18
N ASP A 346 -57.33 6.95 1.34
CA ASP A 346 -58.63 7.46 1.76
C ASP A 346 -59.38 6.46 2.65
N GLY A 347 -60.54 6.86 3.18
CA GLY A 347 -61.34 6.03 4.10
C GLY A 347 -62.08 4.86 3.45
N SER A 348 -61.93 4.64 2.14
CA SER A 348 -62.68 3.64 1.36
C SER A 348 -61.81 2.62 0.63
N THR A 349 -60.49 2.81 0.63
CA THR A 349 -59.53 1.98 -0.12
C THR A 349 -58.48 1.36 0.80
N ASN A 350 -58.09 0.11 0.51
CA ASN A 350 -56.97 -0.52 1.20
C ASN A 350 -55.65 0.04 0.65
N GLN A 351 -54.90 0.73 1.52
CA GLN A 351 -53.67 1.45 1.17
C GLN A 351 -52.50 0.52 0.79
N LEU A 352 -52.62 -0.78 1.02
CA LEU A 352 -51.63 -1.79 0.59
C LEU A 352 -52.01 -2.46 -0.74
N THR A 353 -53.07 -2.00 -1.41
CA THR A 353 -53.52 -2.55 -2.69
C THR A 353 -53.20 -1.57 -3.82
N PRO A 354 -52.34 -1.95 -4.80
CA PRO A 354 -52.11 -1.17 -6.01
C PRO A 354 -53.41 -0.73 -6.69
N GLN A 355 -53.45 0.49 -7.22
CA GLN A 355 -54.64 1.06 -7.86
C GLN A 355 -54.42 1.30 -9.36
N ASN A 356 -55.50 1.32 -10.11
CA ASN A 356 -55.47 1.72 -11.51
C ASN A 356 -55.21 3.22 -11.66
N GLY A 357 -54.55 3.63 -12.75
CA GLY A 357 -54.22 5.02 -13.03
C GLY A 357 -55.42 5.95 -12.87
N ASN A 358 -56.57 5.58 -13.44
CA ASN A 358 -57.79 6.38 -13.38
C ASN A 358 -58.43 6.48 -11.99
N ALA A 359 -58.02 5.65 -11.03
CA ALA A 359 -58.50 5.70 -9.64
C ALA A 359 -57.66 6.64 -8.77
N VAL A 360 -56.40 6.92 -9.17
CA VAL A 360 -55.43 7.69 -8.39
C VAL A 360 -54.98 8.99 -9.05
N PHE A 361 -54.84 9.05 -10.37
CA PHE A 361 -54.31 10.20 -11.12
C PHE A 361 -55.36 10.86 -12.03
N GLY A 362 -55.22 12.17 -12.25
CA GLY A 362 -55.89 12.90 -13.31
C GLY A 362 -55.03 13.02 -14.58
N ASN A 363 -55.65 13.43 -15.68
CA ASN A 363 -54.93 13.71 -16.93
C ASN A 363 -54.13 15.01 -16.82
N SER A 364 -52.94 15.04 -17.46
CA SER A 364 -52.10 16.24 -17.55
C SER A 364 -51.80 16.88 -16.20
N GLU A 365 -51.59 16.05 -15.18
CA GLU A 365 -51.46 16.45 -13.80
C GLU A 365 -50.02 16.29 -13.31
N ARG A 366 -49.50 17.32 -12.65
CA ARG A 366 -48.18 17.24 -12.03
C ARG A 366 -48.26 16.45 -10.73
N THR A 367 -47.41 15.45 -10.60
CA THR A 367 -47.24 14.67 -9.37
C THR A 367 -45.80 14.72 -8.90
N VAL A 368 -45.62 14.87 -7.60
CA VAL A 368 -44.31 14.89 -6.93
C VAL A 368 -44.23 13.69 -6.00
N PHE A 369 -43.09 13.03 -5.90
CA PHE A 369 -42.95 11.87 -5.04
C PHE A 369 -41.60 11.81 -4.36
N PHE A 370 -41.63 11.19 -3.18
CA PHE A 370 -40.46 10.82 -2.40
C PHE A 370 -40.60 9.35 -2.03
N ILE A 371 -39.72 8.55 -2.61
CA ILE A 371 -39.62 7.12 -2.38
C ILE A 371 -38.27 6.90 -1.70
N ARG A 372 -38.28 6.23 -0.57
CA ARG A 372 -37.08 6.05 0.24
C ARG A 372 -36.97 4.62 0.71
N ALA A 373 -35.74 4.19 0.90
CA ALA A 373 -35.42 2.91 1.51
C ALA A 373 -36.14 1.72 0.82
N VAL A 374 -36.24 1.75 -0.52
CA VAL A 374 -36.76 0.60 -1.28
C VAL A 374 -35.67 -0.47 -1.34
N PRO A 375 -35.78 -1.60 -0.64
CA PRO A 375 -34.72 -2.59 -0.62
C PRO A 375 -34.61 -3.30 -1.98
N ILE A 376 -33.40 -3.35 -2.51
CA ILE A 376 -33.11 -3.95 -3.81
C ILE A 376 -32.46 -5.32 -3.60
N GLN A 377 -32.95 -6.33 -4.32
CA GLN A 377 -32.50 -7.72 -4.18
C GLN A 377 -31.00 -7.87 -4.34
N GLU A 378 -30.45 -7.16 -5.33
CA GLU A 378 -29.07 -7.28 -5.77
C GLU A 378 -28.12 -6.42 -4.92
N TRP A 379 -28.63 -5.62 -3.98
CA TRP A 379 -27.84 -4.70 -3.16
C TRP A 379 -27.73 -5.19 -1.73
N THR A 380 -26.50 -5.35 -1.25
CA THR A 380 -26.21 -5.76 0.13
C THR A 380 -25.67 -4.59 0.94
N ASP A 381 -26.11 -4.51 2.20
CA ASP A 381 -25.49 -3.71 3.24
C ASP A 381 -24.93 -4.64 4.30
N VAL A 382 -23.72 -4.33 4.75
CA VAL A 382 -23.16 -4.88 5.98
C VAL A 382 -23.86 -4.12 7.11
N ALA A 383 -24.53 -4.87 7.98
CA ALA A 383 -25.17 -4.35 9.19
C ALA A 383 -24.14 -3.85 10.20
#